data_AF-A0A847I6G3-F1
#
_entry.id   AF-A0A847I6G3-F1
#
_cell.length_a   1.000
_cell.length_b   1.000
_cell.length_c   1.000
_cell.angle_alpha   90.00
_cell.angle_beta   90.00
_cell.angle_gamma   90.00
#
_symmetry.space_group_name_H-M   'P 1'
#
loop_
_entity.id
_entity.type
_entity.pdbx_description
1 polymer ?
#
loop_
_entity_poly.entity_id
_entity_poly.type
_entity_poly.pdbx_seq_one_letter_code
_entity_poly.pdbx_strand_id
1 'polypeptide(L)'
;MTATTTLRTAADLEPARRKTPGWVIACVALYAAAVFLPFLGTRTLTPHEVMVTHPALRILEDGHWIVPRFASGFWLDKPPLVNWLTATCFAIAGGFSEFAARLPAALSAVGLCVLMSVLAGRFFSTRVALLTGLVQASCVYMYMQGRLGEIDIVLALLLTAAHGVLLWHWGGGGFDLPWRASLLFYFLAALGVLAKGPVAVALLGATVIAYAIWRRSWRPIRAVLISPGVLVFVLVAGGWHLAAAYSVGAEALQEWNYNTIARFLGLHRLGSQSFFLYFRDIPWMVLPWTVALVLGARVLAAGYRGPDGTVHRFLWSWFLGGLAFLLLALFKHKHYAIPILP
;
A
#
# COMPACT_ATOMS: atom_id res chain seq x y z
N MET A 1 -45.67 10.21 -35.74
CA MET A 1 -45.03 9.94 -34.43
C MET A 1 -43.55 9.76 -34.64
N THR A 2 -42.78 10.84 -34.58
CA THR A 2 -41.33 10.83 -34.67
C THR A 2 -40.78 10.47 -33.29
N ALA A 3 -40.18 9.29 -33.18
CA ALA A 3 -39.53 8.84 -31.96
C ALA A 3 -38.24 9.64 -31.76
N THR A 4 -38.24 10.56 -30.81
CA THR A 4 -37.06 11.28 -30.36
C THR A 4 -36.16 10.30 -29.61
N THR A 5 -35.22 9.67 -30.31
CA THR A 5 -34.14 8.91 -29.68
C THR A 5 -33.23 9.89 -28.97
N THR A 6 -33.43 10.08 -27.67
CA THR A 6 -32.54 10.84 -26.81
C THR A 6 -31.19 10.11 -26.76
N LEU A 7 -30.23 10.62 -27.54
CA LEU A 7 -28.82 10.26 -27.44
C LEU A 7 -28.35 10.63 -26.03
N ARG A 8 -28.26 9.65 -25.13
CA ARG A 8 -27.57 9.79 -23.85
C ARG A 8 -26.16 10.28 -24.12
N THR A 9 -25.81 11.43 -23.55
CA THR A 9 -24.47 11.99 -23.68
C THR A 9 -23.52 11.20 -22.78
N ALA A 10 -22.21 11.22 -23.05
CA ALA A 10 -21.22 10.56 -22.20
C ALA A 10 -21.23 11.04 -20.73
N ALA A 11 -21.89 12.16 -20.45
CA ALA A 11 -22.15 12.66 -19.09
C ALA A 11 -23.19 11.83 -18.32
N ASP A 12 -24.09 11.11 -19.02
CA ASP A 12 -25.11 10.24 -18.40
C ASP A 12 -24.54 8.87 -17.95
N LEU A 13 -23.23 8.64 -18.19
CA LEU A 13 -22.51 7.42 -17.84
C LEU A 13 -21.52 7.63 -16.69
N GLU A 14 -21.67 8.69 -15.88
CA GLU A 14 -20.95 8.73 -14.61
C GLU A 14 -21.50 7.58 -13.73
N PRO A 15 -20.70 6.57 -13.35
CA PRO A 15 -21.21 5.50 -12.50
C PRO A 15 -21.66 6.13 -11.19
N ALA A 16 -22.97 6.15 -10.98
CA ALA A 16 -23.63 6.75 -9.83
C ALA A 16 -22.84 6.42 -8.57
N ARG A 17 -22.56 7.44 -7.74
CA ARG A 17 -21.76 7.28 -6.53
C ARG A 17 -22.47 6.39 -5.52
N ARG A 18 -22.32 5.07 -5.67
CA ARG A 18 -22.89 4.07 -4.76
C ARG A 18 -22.17 4.16 -3.43
N LYS A 19 -22.94 4.24 -2.35
CA LYS A 19 -22.40 4.09 -1.00
C LYS A 19 -22.41 2.61 -0.66
N THR A 20 -21.29 2.10 -0.16
CA THR A 20 -21.25 0.75 0.41
C THR A 20 -22.15 0.73 1.66
N PRO A 21 -23.11 -0.20 1.76
CA PRO A 21 -23.97 -0.29 2.93
C PRO A 21 -23.16 -0.50 4.22
N GLY A 22 -23.56 0.14 5.31
CA GLY A 22 -22.83 0.06 6.59
C GLY A 22 -22.70 -1.38 7.12
N TRP A 23 -23.68 -2.23 6.87
CA TRP A 23 -23.62 -3.65 7.26
C TRP A 23 -22.51 -4.42 6.52
N VAL A 24 -22.21 -4.09 5.25
CA VAL A 24 -21.11 -4.72 4.52
C VAL A 24 -19.78 -4.34 5.15
N ILE A 25 -19.61 -3.06 5.46
CA ILE A 25 -18.40 -2.55 6.13
C ILE A 25 -18.23 -3.23 7.48
N ALA A 26 -19.30 -3.34 8.27
CA ALA A 26 -19.28 -4.03 9.56
C ALA A 26 -18.94 -5.52 9.40
N CYS A 27 -19.55 -6.24 8.46
CA CYS A 27 -19.24 -7.65 8.21
C CYS A 27 -17.78 -7.85 7.81
N VAL A 28 -17.24 -7.04 6.89
CA VAL A 28 -15.83 -7.12 6.47
C VAL A 28 -14.90 -6.79 7.63
N ALA A 29 -15.20 -5.73 8.39
CA ALA A 29 -14.40 -5.33 9.55
C ALA A 29 -14.38 -6.42 10.62
N LEU A 30 -15.54 -7.00 10.96
CA LEU A 30 -15.65 -8.09 11.94
C LEU A 30 -14.94 -9.36 11.47
N TYR A 31 -15.11 -9.74 10.20
CA TYR A 31 -14.40 -10.90 9.64
C TYR A 31 -12.88 -10.69 9.66
N ALA A 32 -12.39 -9.54 9.16
CA ALA A 32 -10.97 -9.24 9.18
C ALA A 32 -10.43 -9.16 10.61
N ALA A 33 -11.16 -8.53 11.54
CA ALA A 33 -10.77 -8.47 12.95
C ALA A 33 -10.65 -9.88 13.56
N ALA A 34 -11.60 -10.77 13.29
CA ALA A 34 -11.56 -12.17 13.72
C ALA A 34 -10.38 -12.95 13.11
N VAL A 35 -9.94 -12.60 11.91
CA VAL A 35 -8.79 -13.22 11.25
C VAL A 35 -7.45 -12.70 11.81
N PHE A 36 -7.32 -11.39 12.06
CA PHE A 36 -6.03 -10.75 12.33
C PHE A 36 -5.73 -10.50 13.82
N LEU A 37 -6.73 -10.29 14.67
CA LEU A 37 -6.51 -9.87 16.07
C LEU A 37 -6.34 -11.01 17.09
N PRO A 38 -7.04 -12.16 16.99
CA PRO A 38 -6.94 -13.20 18.01
C PRO A 38 -5.52 -13.77 18.10
N PHE A 39 -5.05 -14.04 19.32
CA PHE A 39 -3.79 -14.75 19.59
C PHE A 39 -2.54 -14.06 19.02
N LEU A 40 -2.53 -12.74 18.84
CA LEU A 40 -1.34 -12.03 18.34
C LEU A 40 -0.14 -12.15 19.28
N GLY A 41 -0.34 -12.33 20.58
CA GLY A 41 0.74 -12.43 21.57
C GLY A 41 1.28 -13.84 21.84
N THR A 42 0.78 -14.89 21.18
CA THR A 42 1.03 -16.29 21.63
C THR A 42 2.33 -16.90 21.13
N ARG A 43 3.04 -16.26 20.19
CA ARG A 43 4.32 -16.74 19.65
C ARG A 43 5.41 -15.68 19.82
N THR A 44 6.64 -16.14 19.98
CA THR A 44 7.82 -15.26 19.98
C THR A 44 7.97 -14.49 18.68
N LEU A 45 8.66 -13.35 18.74
CA LEU A 45 8.94 -12.51 17.57
C LEU A 45 9.90 -13.21 16.61
N THR A 46 9.65 -13.09 15.30
CA THR A 46 10.64 -13.47 14.28
C THR A 46 11.80 -12.46 14.24
N PRO A 47 12.94 -12.80 13.63
CA PRO A 47 14.04 -11.85 13.44
C PRO A 47 13.61 -10.56 12.73
N HIS A 48 12.72 -10.62 11.74
CA HIS A 48 12.22 -9.42 11.07
C HIS A 48 11.31 -8.57 11.96
N GLU A 49 10.51 -9.18 12.84
CA GLU A 49 9.69 -8.45 13.81
C GLU A 49 10.58 -7.72 14.84
N VAL A 50 11.71 -8.30 15.22
CA VAL A 50 12.70 -7.68 16.12
C VAL A 50 13.33 -6.44 15.49
N MET A 51 13.58 -6.43 14.17
CA MET A 51 14.10 -5.25 13.45
C MET A 51 13.16 -4.03 13.53
N VAL A 52 11.86 -4.25 13.73
CA VAL A 52 10.88 -3.16 13.96
C VAL A 52 10.72 -2.86 15.45
N THR A 53 10.68 -3.91 16.27
CA THR A 53 10.39 -3.85 17.70
C THR A 53 11.54 -3.24 18.51
N HIS A 54 12.78 -3.63 18.24
CA HIS A 54 13.92 -3.18 19.03
C HIS A 54 14.11 -1.65 18.93
N PRO A 55 14.08 -1.01 17.75
CA PRO A 55 14.13 0.45 17.69
C PRO A 55 12.93 1.11 18.36
N ALA A 56 11.74 0.49 18.31
CA ALA A 56 10.56 0.99 19.00
C ALA A 56 10.71 0.99 20.53
N LEU A 57 11.36 -0.03 21.10
CA LEU A 57 11.70 -0.05 22.53
C LEU A 57 12.72 1.03 22.87
N ARG A 58 13.77 1.15 22.06
CA ARG A 58 14.81 2.17 22.25
C ARG A 58 14.22 3.59 22.27
N ILE A 59 13.28 3.90 21.38
CA ILE A 59 12.56 5.18 21.37
C ILE A 59 11.93 5.48 22.75
N LEU A 60 11.35 4.49 23.42
CA LEU A 60 10.74 4.68 24.74
C LEU A 60 11.76 4.75 25.88
N GLU A 61 12.90 4.07 25.74
CA GLU A 61 13.98 4.06 26.73
C GLU A 61 14.81 5.36 26.73
N ASP A 62 15.18 5.85 25.54
CA ASP A 62 16.12 6.97 25.37
C ASP A 62 15.52 8.22 24.70
N GLY A 63 14.26 8.17 24.26
CA GLY A 63 13.55 9.32 23.72
C GLY A 63 13.99 9.76 22.32
N HIS A 64 14.83 8.99 21.62
CA HIS A 64 15.32 9.36 20.29
C HIS A 64 14.33 8.99 19.16
N TRP A 65 13.31 9.83 18.98
CA TRP A 65 12.26 9.61 17.95
C TRP A 65 12.73 9.85 16.52
N ILE A 66 13.65 10.78 16.27
CA ILE A 66 14.07 11.15 14.90
C ILE A 66 14.89 10.02 14.28
N VAL A 67 15.96 9.59 14.94
CA VAL A 67 16.79 8.45 14.53
C VAL A 67 16.80 7.44 15.67
N PRO A 68 15.95 6.41 15.60
CA PRO A 68 15.93 5.34 16.60
C PRO A 68 17.27 4.62 16.66
N ARG A 69 17.59 4.01 17.80
CA ARG A 69 18.78 3.15 17.94
C ARG A 69 18.45 1.69 17.68
N PHE A 70 19.41 0.94 17.15
CA PHE A 70 19.36 -0.52 17.04
C PHE A 70 20.67 -1.10 17.54
N ALA A 71 20.60 -1.98 18.56
CA ALA A 71 21.77 -2.40 19.32
C ALA A 71 22.64 -1.21 19.74
N SER A 72 23.93 -1.20 19.38
CA SER A 72 24.87 -0.11 19.69
C SER A 72 24.88 1.04 18.68
N GLY A 73 24.13 0.96 17.58
CA GLY A 73 24.17 1.93 16.47
C GLY A 73 22.82 2.58 16.18
N PHE A 74 22.75 3.28 15.05
CA PHE A 74 21.54 3.92 14.56
C PHE A 74 20.73 2.97 13.66
N TRP A 75 19.40 3.05 13.77
CA TRP A 75 18.49 2.40 12.86
C TRP A 75 18.25 3.29 11.64
N LEU A 76 19.02 3.06 10.57
CA LEU A 76 18.94 3.81 9.31
C LEU A 76 18.51 2.95 8.11
N ASP A 77 18.33 1.65 8.32
CA ASP A 77 17.89 0.69 7.30
C ASP A 77 16.53 1.05 6.69
N LYS A 78 15.64 1.60 7.52
CA LYS A 78 14.28 1.97 7.17
C LYS A 78 13.88 3.27 7.89
N PRO A 79 13.08 4.13 7.24
CA PRO A 79 12.46 5.27 7.91
C PRO A 79 11.50 4.83 9.04
N PRO A 80 11.15 5.73 9.97
CA PRO A 80 10.79 5.35 11.34
C PRO A 80 9.29 5.15 11.58
N LEU A 81 8.42 5.33 10.58
CA LEU A 81 6.97 5.37 10.81
C LEU A 81 6.46 4.13 11.52
N VAL A 82 6.91 2.95 11.10
CA VAL A 82 6.45 1.69 11.72
C VAL A 82 7.02 1.56 13.13
N ASN A 83 8.27 2.01 13.37
CA ASN A 83 8.83 2.07 14.73
C ASN A 83 8.04 3.03 15.63
N TRP A 84 7.60 4.18 15.12
CA TRP A 84 6.76 5.14 15.85
C TRP A 84 5.40 4.56 16.20
N LEU A 85 4.75 3.86 15.26
CA LEU A 85 3.49 3.18 15.50
C LEU A 85 3.65 2.10 16.56
N THR A 86 4.68 1.27 16.46
CA THR A 86 4.96 0.20 17.43
C THR A 86 5.32 0.78 18.81
N ALA A 87 6.14 1.82 18.89
CA ALA A 87 6.49 2.49 20.15
C ALA A 87 5.23 3.09 20.82
N THR A 88 4.34 3.67 20.02
CA THR A 88 3.06 4.20 20.50
C THR A 88 2.18 3.07 21.07
N CYS A 89 2.10 1.91 20.39
CA CYS A 89 1.39 0.75 20.92
C CYS A 89 1.99 0.24 22.23
N PHE A 90 3.31 0.22 22.38
CA PHE A 90 3.96 -0.13 23.65
C PHE A 90 3.65 0.88 24.75
N ALA A 91 3.71 2.19 24.46
CA ALA A 91 3.38 3.23 25.44
C ALA A 91 1.93 3.09 25.94
N ILE A 92 0.97 2.85 25.03
CA ILE A 92 -0.44 2.65 25.38
C ILE A 92 -0.67 1.34 26.16
N ALA A 93 0.04 0.27 25.79
CA ALA A 93 -0.08 -1.03 26.46
C ALA A 93 0.64 -1.09 27.81
N GLY A 94 1.39 -0.05 28.19
CA GLY A 94 2.18 -0.02 29.42
C GLY A 94 3.49 -0.82 29.34
N GLY A 95 3.96 -1.15 28.14
CA GLY A 95 5.23 -1.83 27.93
C GLY A 95 5.28 -2.75 26.71
N PHE A 96 6.38 -3.50 26.63
CA PHE A 96 6.59 -4.51 25.61
C PHE A 96 5.59 -5.66 25.74
N SER A 97 5.00 -6.06 24.61
CA SER A 97 4.38 -7.37 24.43
C SER A 97 4.36 -7.73 22.95
N GLU A 98 4.37 -9.02 22.63
CA GLU A 98 4.26 -9.49 21.25
C GLU A 98 2.91 -9.09 20.63
N PHE A 99 1.87 -8.99 21.44
CA PHE A 99 0.57 -8.45 21.02
C PHE A 99 0.71 -7.01 20.55
N ALA A 100 1.26 -6.12 21.38
CA ALA A 100 1.43 -4.71 21.04
C ALA A 100 2.39 -4.50 19.85
N ALA A 101 3.41 -5.37 19.71
CA ALA A 101 4.35 -5.32 18.60
C ALA A 101 3.69 -5.58 17.23
N ARG A 102 2.66 -6.44 17.21
CA ARG A 102 1.94 -6.85 15.99
C ARG A 102 0.68 -6.03 15.73
N LEU A 103 0.22 -5.26 16.71
CA LEU A 103 -1.03 -4.51 16.64
C LEU A 103 -1.07 -3.51 15.45
N PRO A 104 0.00 -2.74 15.14
CA PRO A 104 -0.02 -1.85 13.98
C PRO A 104 -0.28 -2.58 12.65
N ALA A 105 0.35 -3.73 12.44
CA ALA A 105 0.18 -4.53 11.24
C ALA A 105 -1.22 -5.16 11.16
N ALA A 106 -1.73 -5.70 12.28
CA ALA A 106 -3.06 -6.31 12.33
C ALA A 106 -4.18 -5.29 12.11
N LEU A 107 -4.08 -4.09 12.70
CA LEU A 107 -5.03 -3.01 12.43
C LEU A 107 -4.93 -2.51 10.99
N SER A 108 -3.71 -2.46 10.44
CA SER A 108 -3.52 -2.10 9.03
C SER A 108 -4.12 -3.14 8.08
N ALA A 109 -4.07 -4.42 8.46
CA ALA A 109 -4.70 -5.51 7.70
C ALA A 109 -6.22 -5.38 7.66
N VAL A 110 -6.84 -5.09 8.82
CA VAL A 110 -8.29 -4.83 8.92
C VAL A 110 -8.65 -3.59 8.09
N GLY A 111 -7.90 -2.50 8.26
CA GLY A 111 -8.09 -1.25 7.52
C GLY A 111 -8.00 -1.45 6.00
N LEU A 112 -7.05 -2.27 5.54
CA LEU A 112 -6.89 -2.58 4.12
C LEU A 112 -8.11 -3.31 3.55
N CYS A 113 -8.60 -4.35 4.25
CA CYS A 113 -9.78 -5.10 3.83
C CYS A 113 -11.03 -4.20 3.74
N VAL A 114 -11.22 -3.34 4.74
CA VAL A 114 -12.34 -2.38 4.77
C VAL A 114 -12.22 -1.36 3.64
N LEU A 115 -11.03 -0.78 3.44
CA LEU A 115 -10.80 0.20 2.39
C LEU A 115 -11.08 -0.38 1.00
N MET A 116 -10.59 -1.59 0.72
CA MET A 116 -10.88 -2.27 -0.54
C MET A 116 -12.37 -2.52 -0.72
N SER A 117 -13.08 -2.92 0.34
CA SER A 117 -14.55 -3.10 0.31
C SER A 117 -15.28 -1.80 -0.01
N VAL A 118 -14.85 -0.67 0.58
CA VAL A 118 -15.43 0.66 0.32
C VAL A 118 -15.21 1.06 -1.15
N LEU A 119 -13.99 0.91 -1.67
CA LEU A 119 -13.68 1.21 -3.07
C LEU A 119 -14.48 0.31 -4.03
N ALA A 120 -14.54 -0.99 -3.74
CA ALA A 120 -15.28 -1.94 -4.56
C ALA A 120 -16.79 -1.67 -4.59
N GLY A 121 -17.40 -1.32 -3.46
CA GLY A 121 -18.83 -0.98 -3.40
C GLY A 121 -19.17 0.33 -4.10
N ARG A 122 -18.23 1.27 -4.12
CA ARG A 122 -18.35 2.54 -4.83
C ARG A 122 -18.37 2.37 -6.35
N PHE A 123 -17.58 1.44 -6.89
CA PHE A 123 -17.36 1.31 -8.33
C PHE A 123 -18.05 0.12 -8.98
N PHE A 124 -18.43 -0.89 -8.21
CA PHE A 124 -19.06 -2.10 -8.75
C PHE A 124 -20.43 -2.32 -8.11
N SER A 125 -20.50 -3.11 -7.04
CA SER A 125 -21.75 -3.45 -6.36
C SER A 125 -21.52 -3.81 -4.90
N THR A 126 -22.60 -3.82 -4.11
CA THR A 126 -22.62 -4.29 -2.73
C THR A 126 -22.06 -5.71 -2.58
N ARG A 127 -22.35 -6.61 -3.53
CA ARG A 127 -21.84 -7.98 -3.50
C ARG A 127 -20.33 -8.03 -3.73
N VAL A 128 -19.84 -7.25 -4.71
CA VAL A 128 -18.40 -7.15 -4.98
C VAL A 128 -17.69 -6.52 -3.78
N ALA A 129 -18.27 -5.49 -3.15
CA ALA A 129 -17.75 -4.89 -1.92
C ALA A 129 -17.53 -5.91 -0.80
N LEU A 130 -18.53 -6.73 -0.52
CA LEU A 130 -18.44 -7.77 0.50
C LEU A 130 -17.36 -8.79 0.14
N LEU A 131 -17.42 -9.33 -1.08
CA LEU A 131 -16.48 -10.37 -1.52
C LEU A 131 -15.04 -9.88 -1.56
N THR A 132 -14.77 -8.66 -2.05
CA THR A 132 -13.42 -8.09 -2.09
C THR A 132 -12.78 -8.06 -0.69
N GLY A 133 -13.52 -7.59 0.33
CA GLY A 133 -13.01 -7.55 1.69
C GLY A 133 -12.75 -8.94 2.29
N LEU A 134 -13.68 -9.89 2.07
CA LEU A 134 -13.53 -11.27 2.55
C LEU A 134 -12.40 -12.02 1.85
N VAL A 135 -12.28 -11.86 0.53
CA VAL A 135 -11.20 -12.43 -0.30
C VAL A 135 -9.86 -11.89 0.17
N GLN A 136 -9.73 -10.57 0.34
CA GLN A 136 -8.49 -9.96 0.82
C GLN A 136 -8.06 -10.52 2.17
N ALA A 137 -8.98 -10.60 3.14
CA ALA A 137 -8.68 -11.11 4.47
C ALA A 137 -8.29 -12.60 4.49
N SER A 138 -8.78 -13.38 3.52
CA SER A 138 -8.55 -14.84 3.44
C SER A 138 -7.42 -15.25 2.49
N CYS A 139 -6.76 -14.32 1.81
CA CYS A 139 -5.53 -14.59 1.08
C CYS A 139 -4.42 -15.06 2.05
N VAL A 140 -3.78 -16.18 1.75
CA VAL A 140 -2.74 -16.81 2.60
C VAL A 140 -1.68 -15.80 3.03
N TYR A 141 -1.18 -14.99 2.10
CA TYR A 141 -0.11 -14.07 2.45
C TYR A 141 -0.60 -12.85 3.23
N MET A 142 -1.84 -12.42 3.00
CA MET A 142 -2.48 -11.40 3.82
C MET A 142 -2.64 -11.90 5.26
N TYR A 143 -3.12 -13.14 5.45
CA TYR A 143 -3.21 -13.80 6.75
C TYR A 143 -1.86 -13.83 7.48
N MET A 144 -0.82 -14.31 6.80
CA MET A 144 0.51 -14.42 7.39
C MET A 144 1.08 -13.06 7.78
N GLN A 145 1.10 -12.11 6.84
CA GLN A 145 1.74 -10.82 7.02
C GLN A 145 0.94 -9.86 7.88
N GLY A 146 -0.40 -9.93 7.83
CA GLY A 146 -1.28 -9.17 8.72
C GLY A 146 -1.13 -9.54 10.20
N ARG A 147 -0.44 -10.65 10.50
CA ARG A 147 -0.17 -11.15 11.86
C ARG A 147 1.31 -11.11 12.23
N LEU A 148 2.15 -10.51 11.38
CA LEU A 148 3.56 -10.25 11.62
C LEU A 148 3.75 -8.76 11.89
N GLY A 149 4.52 -8.41 12.91
CA GLY A 149 4.90 -7.02 13.25
C GLY A 149 5.93 -6.45 12.27
N GLU A 150 5.70 -6.63 10.97
CA GLU A 150 6.56 -6.21 9.86
C GLU A 150 5.98 -4.97 9.16
N ILE A 151 6.79 -4.33 8.33
CA ILE A 151 6.49 -3.04 7.68
C ILE A 151 5.44 -3.18 6.56
N ASP A 152 5.37 -4.34 5.92
CA ASP A 152 4.76 -4.51 4.60
C ASP A 152 3.25 -4.24 4.55
N ILE A 153 2.51 -4.62 5.59
CA ILE A 153 1.05 -4.42 5.61
C ILE A 153 0.67 -2.97 5.88
N VAL A 154 1.45 -2.28 6.72
CA VAL A 154 1.30 -0.83 6.94
C VAL A 154 1.53 -0.10 5.62
N LEU A 155 2.61 -0.45 4.90
CA LEU A 155 2.88 0.10 3.57
C LEU A 155 1.75 -0.20 2.59
N ALA A 156 1.26 -1.44 2.54
CA ALA A 156 0.18 -1.84 1.64
C ALA A 156 -1.11 -1.04 1.88
N LEU A 157 -1.48 -0.81 3.15
CA LEU A 157 -2.61 0.07 3.49
C LEU A 157 -2.37 1.50 3.00
N LEU A 158 -1.20 2.09 3.28
CA LEU A 158 -0.88 3.47 2.89
C LEU A 158 -0.90 3.66 1.36
N LEU A 159 -0.30 2.73 0.61
CA LEU A 159 -0.30 2.79 -0.84
C LEU A 159 -1.69 2.52 -1.42
N THR A 160 -2.46 1.61 -0.83
CA THR A 160 -3.86 1.36 -1.24
C THR A 160 -4.73 2.58 -0.97
N ALA A 161 -4.53 3.27 0.14
CA ALA A 161 -5.23 4.52 0.44
C ALA A 161 -4.84 5.62 -0.56
N ALA A 162 -3.56 5.78 -0.89
CA ALA A 162 -3.10 6.74 -1.88
C ALA A 162 -3.67 6.44 -3.28
N HIS A 163 -3.60 5.19 -3.73
CA HIS A 163 -4.26 4.74 -4.97
C HIS A 163 -5.77 4.92 -4.93
N GLY A 164 -6.39 4.66 -3.78
CA GLY A 164 -7.82 4.86 -3.54
C GLY A 164 -8.23 6.32 -3.72
N VAL A 165 -7.42 7.28 -3.29
CA VAL A 165 -7.65 8.72 -3.55
C VAL A 165 -7.64 8.99 -5.05
N LEU A 166 -6.63 8.52 -5.78
CA LEU A 166 -6.57 8.70 -7.24
C LEU A 166 -7.76 8.04 -7.93
N LEU A 167 -8.08 6.79 -7.56
CA LEU A 167 -9.18 6.03 -8.13
C LEU A 167 -10.53 6.70 -7.85
N TRP A 168 -10.73 7.25 -6.64
CA TRP A 168 -11.95 7.95 -6.25
C TRP A 168 -12.27 9.13 -7.18
N HIS A 169 -11.23 9.85 -7.60
CA HIS A 169 -11.36 11.03 -8.45
C HIS A 169 -11.24 10.73 -9.95
N TRP A 170 -10.44 9.75 -10.34
CA TRP A 170 -10.19 9.41 -11.74
C TRP A 170 -11.10 8.31 -12.29
N GLY A 171 -11.82 7.60 -11.41
CA GLY A 171 -12.71 6.49 -11.78
C GLY A 171 -13.85 6.90 -12.73
N GLY A 172 -14.25 8.17 -12.73
CA GLY A 172 -15.23 8.75 -13.66
C GLY A 172 -14.66 9.12 -15.05
N GLY A 173 -13.36 8.91 -15.29
CA GLY A 173 -12.71 9.16 -16.59
C GLY A 173 -11.89 10.44 -16.65
N GLY A 174 -12.16 11.40 -15.77
CA GLY A 174 -11.37 12.63 -15.59
C GLY A 174 -10.03 12.40 -14.91
N PHE A 175 -9.26 13.49 -14.76
CA PHE A 175 -7.95 13.49 -14.10
C PHE A 175 -7.83 14.55 -13.01
N ASP A 176 -8.93 15.25 -12.70
CA ASP A 176 -8.91 16.34 -11.73
C ASP A 176 -8.67 15.78 -10.34
N LEU A 177 -7.69 16.37 -9.65
CA LEU A 177 -7.36 16.03 -8.27
C LEU A 177 -7.56 17.29 -7.42
N PRO A 178 -8.72 17.47 -6.78
CA PRO A 178 -9.00 18.63 -5.94
C PRO A 178 -7.93 18.80 -4.87
N TRP A 179 -7.67 20.04 -4.44
CA TRP A 179 -6.57 20.34 -3.53
C TRP A 179 -6.57 19.47 -2.26
N ARG A 180 -7.72 19.25 -1.62
CA ARG A 180 -7.85 18.38 -0.42
C ARG A 180 -7.45 16.93 -0.71
N ALA A 181 -7.91 16.41 -1.85
CA ALA A 181 -7.56 15.05 -2.28
C ALA A 181 -6.07 14.95 -2.58
N SER A 182 -5.48 15.99 -3.17
CA SER A 182 -4.05 15.96 -3.44
C SER A 182 -3.20 16.07 -2.17
N LEU A 183 -3.59 16.90 -1.19
CA LEU A 183 -2.92 16.93 0.12
C LEU A 183 -2.96 15.54 0.77
N LEU A 184 -4.12 14.87 0.74
CA LEU A 184 -4.27 13.53 1.30
C LEU A 184 -3.42 12.49 0.55
N PHE A 185 -3.44 12.49 -0.78
CA PHE A 185 -2.60 11.60 -1.60
C PHE A 185 -1.11 11.75 -1.25
N TYR A 186 -0.62 12.99 -1.21
CA TYR A 186 0.79 13.26 -0.93
C TYR A 186 1.17 13.02 0.53
N PHE A 187 0.26 13.25 1.48
CA PHE A 187 0.46 12.86 2.87
C PHE A 187 0.61 11.34 3.01
N LEU A 188 -0.28 10.56 2.39
CA LEU A 188 -0.20 9.09 2.38
C LEU A 188 1.05 8.58 1.68
N ALA A 189 1.44 9.20 0.55
CA ALA A 189 2.68 8.88 -0.15
C ALA A 189 3.92 9.17 0.73
N ALA A 190 3.91 10.28 1.47
CA ALA A 190 4.99 10.64 2.39
C ALA A 190 5.07 9.66 3.56
N LEU A 191 3.92 9.26 4.14
CA LEU A 191 3.88 8.20 5.14
C LEU A 191 4.38 6.86 4.58
N GLY A 192 4.07 6.53 3.32
CA GLY A 192 4.62 5.36 2.64
C GLY A 192 6.15 5.41 2.55
N VAL A 193 6.71 6.59 2.26
CA VAL A 193 8.16 6.81 2.31
C VAL A 193 8.69 6.67 3.73
N LEU A 194 8.01 7.22 4.73
CA LEU A 194 8.40 7.04 6.14
C LEU A 194 8.20 5.61 6.66
N ALA A 195 7.48 4.75 5.95
CA ALA A 195 7.34 3.32 6.27
C ALA A 195 8.47 2.47 5.68
N LYS A 196 8.76 2.63 4.37
CA LYS A 196 9.68 1.71 3.65
C LYS A 196 10.61 2.40 2.66
N GLY A 197 10.69 3.72 2.70
CA GLY A 197 11.57 4.52 1.85
C GLY A 197 11.03 4.73 0.42
N PRO A 198 11.92 5.01 -0.55
CA PRO A 198 11.52 5.50 -1.87
C PRO A 198 10.76 4.48 -2.73
N VAL A 199 10.73 3.20 -2.33
CA VAL A 199 9.89 2.18 -2.99
C VAL A 199 8.41 2.58 -3.02
N ALA A 200 7.93 3.34 -2.02
CA ALA A 200 6.57 3.86 -2.00
C ALA A 200 6.28 4.79 -3.19
N VAL A 201 7.21 5.71 -3.48
CA VAL A 201 7.11 6.64 -4.62
C VAL A 201 7.20 5.87 -5.93
N ALA A 202 8.10 4.89 -6.01
CA ALA A 202 8.27 4.10 -7.22
C ALA A 202 7.02 3.30 -7.56
N LEU A 203 6.37 2.66 -6.58
CA LEU A 203 5.14 1.90 -6.80
C LEU A 203 3.95 2.80 -7.17
N LEU A 204 3.76 3.93 -6.48
CA LEU A 204 2.71 4.90 -6.83
C LEU A 204 2.96 5.51 -8.23
N GLY A 205 4.20 5.87 -8.51
CA GLY A 205 4.62 6.42 -9.79
C GLY A 205 4.44 5.42 -10.93
N ALA A 206 4.78 4.15 -10.71
CA ALA A 206 4.60 3.09 -11.70
C ALA A 206 3.14 2.92 -12.11
N THR A 207 2.20 3.00 -11.15
CA THR A 207 0.77 3.00 -11.43
C THR A 207 0.35 4.20 -12.28
N VAL A 208 0.77 5.41 -11.90
CA VAL A 208 0.42 6.65 -12.63
C VAL A 208 0.99 6.64 -14.04
N ILE A 209 2.23 6.18 -14.21
CA ILE A 209 2.90 6.05 -15.52
C ILE A 209 2.20 5.01 -16.39
N ALA A 210 1.94 3.81 -15.86
CA ALA A 210 1.22 2.76 -16.59
C ALA A 210 -0.18 3.24 -17.01
N TYR A 211 -0.87 3.97 -16.13
CA TYR A 211 -2.19 4.53 -16.43
C TYR A 211 -2.13 5.64 -17.49
N ALA A 212 -1.11 6.50 -17.45
CA ALA A 212 -0.86 7.52 -18.48
C ALA A 212 -0.57 6.89 -19.86
N ILE A 213 0.25 5.84 -19.90
CA ILE A 213 0.54 5.07 -21.11
C ILE A 213 -0.75 4.47 -21.67
N TRP A 214 -1.55 3.78 -20.84
CA TRP A 214 -2.80 3.16 -21.28
C TRP A 214 -3.81 4.20 -21.76
N ARG A 215 -3.97 5.31 -21.02
CA ARG A 215 -4.84 6.42 -21.41
C ARG A 215 -4.28 7.26 -22.57
N ARG A 216 -3.06 6.97 -23.04
CA ARG A 216 -2.32 7.73 -24.06
C ARG A 216 -2.34 9.23 -23.80
N SER A 217 -2.14 9.61 -22.54
CA SER A 217 -2.29 10.99 -22.09
C SER A 217 -1.32 11.31 -20.97
N TRP A 218 -0.71 12.48 -21.03
CA TRP A 218 0.16 13.02 -19.97
C TRP A 218 -0.61 13.62 -18.79
N ARG A 219 -1.94 13.73 -18.90
CA ARG A 219 -2.78 14.36 -17.89
C ARG A 219 -2.68 13.71 -16.50
N PRO A 220 -2.67 12.38 -16.33
CA PRO A 220 -2.46 11.76 -15.02
C PRO A 220 -1.15 12.18 -14.36
N ILE A 221 -0.06 12.22 -15.13
CA ILE A 221 1.26 12.62 -14.64
C ILE A 221 1.25 14.09 -14.22
N ARG A 222 0.70 14.98 -15.07
CA ARG A 222 0.57 16.41 -14.74
C ARG A 222 -0.29 16.65 -13.52
N ALA A 223 -1.40 15.93 -13.35
CA ALA A 223 -2.31 16.08 -12.23
C ALA A 223 -1.66 15.72 -10.88
N VAL A 224 -0.72 14.78 -10.88
CA VAL A 224 0.08 14.46 -9.70
C VAL A 224 1.18 15.49 -9.52
N LEU A 225 2.05 15.68 -10.52
CA LEU A 225 3.25 16.54 -10.40
C LEU A 225 2.94 18.02 -10.16
N ILE A 226 1.91 18.56 -10.81
CA ILE A 226 1.52 19.97 -10.71
C ILE A 226 0.40 20.08 -9.68
N SER A 227 0.76 19.91 -8.41
CA SER A 227 -0.20 19.96 -7.33
C SER A 227 0.37 20.61 -6.06
N PRO A 228 -0.44 21.39 -5.30
CA PRO A 228 -0.04 21.90 -3.99
C PRO A 228 0.31 20.79 -2.98
N GLY A 229 -0.14 19.55 -3.21
CA GLY A 229 0.18 18.42 -2.33
C GLY A 229 1.67 18.08 -2.26
N VAL A 230 2.46 18.44 -3.28
CA VAL A 230 3.92 18.22 -3.29
C VAL A 230 4.58 18.84 -2.06
N LEU A 231 4.11 20.02 -1.61
CA LEU A 231 4.65 20.68 -0.42
C LEU A 231 4.47 19.82 0.83
N VAL A 232 3.31 19.20 1.02
CA VAL A 232 3.06 18.29 2.15
C VAL A 232 4.01 17.11 2.11
N PHE A 233 4.25 16.55 0.93
CA PHE A 233 5.20 15.44 0.79
C PHE A 233 6.62 15.84 1.15
N VAL A 234 7.09 16.99 0.66
CA VAL A 234 8.42 17.52 0.99
C VAL A 234 8.55 17.79 2.49
N LEU A 235 7.54 18.40 3.11
CA LEU A 235 7.56 18.71 4.53
C LEU A 235 7.58 17.44 5.40
N VAL A 236 6.78 16.42 5.06
CA VAL A 236 6.67 15.20 5.88
C VAL A 236 7.83 14.23 5.60
N ALA A 237 8.00 13.81 4.34
CA ALA A 237 9.04 12.86 3.99
C ALA A 237 10.41 13.54 4.01
N GLY A 238 10.56 14.68 3.34
CA GLY A 238 11.82 15.43 3.30
C GLY A 238 12.21 15.96 4.68
N GLY A 239 11.26 16.45 5.48
CA GLY A 239 11.53 16.94 6.83
C GLY A 239 12.19 15.90 7.73
N TRP A 240 11.72 14.65 7.73
CA TRP A 240 12.38 13.59 8.49
C TRP A 240 13.78 13.27 7.94
N HIS A 241 13.95 13.15 6.62
CA HIS A 241 15.27 12.85 6.04
C HIS A 241 16.29 13.96 6.35
N LEU A 242 15.87 15.23 6.30
CA LEU A 242 16.71 16.35 6.68
C LEU A 242 17.07 16.30 8.17
N ALA A 243 16.10 16.05 9.04
CA ALA A 243 16.34 15.94 10.48
C ALA A 243 17.26 14.76 10.82
N ALA A 244 17.08 13.61 10.18
CA ALA A 244 17.94 12.44 10.36
C ALA A 244 19.37 12.72 9.86
N ALA A 245 19.52 13.28 8.65
CA ALA A 245 20.83 13.63 8.12
C ALA A 245 21.55 14.69 8.96
N TYR A 246 20.83 15.64 9.55
CA TYR A 246 21.39 16.59 10.52
C TYR A 246 21.85 15.91 11.81
N SER A 247 21.13 14.87 12.26
CA SER A 247 21.42 14.18 13.53
C SER A 247 22.62 13.23 13.46
N VAL A 248 22.80 12.53 12.32
CA VAL A 248 23.83 11.48 12.17
C VAL A 248 24.82 11.72 11.02
N GLY A 249 24.66 12.81 10.27
CA GLY A 249 25.57 13.19 9.20
C GLY A 249 25.62 12.21 8.02
N ALA A 250 26.83 11.94 7.54
CA ALA A 250 27.06 11.15 6.32
C ALA A 250 26.62 9.68 6.43
N GLU A 251 26.50 9.13 7.64
CA GLU A 251 26.05 7.75 7.89
C GLU A 251 24.66 7.50 7.30
N ALA A 252 23.73 8.45 7.48
CA ALA A 252 22.38 8.35 6.90
C ALA A 252 22.41 8.20 5.38
N LEU A 253 23.20 9.03 4.68
CA LEU A 253 23.28 8.99 3.22
C LEU A 253 23.89 7.69 2.72
N GLN A 254 24.92 7.19 3.40
CA GLN A 254 25.56 5.91 3.06
C GLN A 254 24.58 4.75 3.23
N GLU A 255 23.89 4.68 4.37
CA GLU A 255 22.94 3.61 4.65
C GLU A 255 21.73 3.64 3.73
N TRP A 256 21.18 4.82 3.41
CA TRP A 256 20.06 4.93 2.47
C TRP A 256 20.44 4.55 1.04
N ASN A 257 21.65 4.93 0.60
CA ASN A 257 22.19 4.50 -0.69
C ASN A 257 22.34 2.97 -0.76
N TYR A 258 22.91 2.37 0.29
CA TYR A 258 23.08 0.92 0.39
C TYR A 258 21.73 0.18 0.40
N ASN A 259 20.79 0.63 1.23
CA ASN A 259 19.49 0.00 1.42
C ASN A 259 18.50 0.25 0.28
N THR A 260 18.78 1.21 -0.60
CA THR A 260 17.93 1.56 -1.76
C THR A 260 18.61 1.23 -3.08
N ILE A 261 19.62 2.01 -3.49
CA ILE A 261 20.18 1.98 -4.83
C ILE A 261 21.03 0.73 -5.01
N ALA A 262 21.97 0.46 -4.09
CA ALA A 262 22.80 -0.73 -4.17
C ALA A 262 21.96 -2.01 -4.10
N ARG A 263 20.92 -2.01 -3.25
CA ARG A 263 19.94 -3.09 -3.18
C ARG A 263 19.17 -3.27 -4.50
N PHE A 264 18.63 -2.21 -5.07
CA PHE A 264 17.91 -2.26 -6.35
C PHE A 264 18.80 -2.79 -7.48
N LEU A 265 20.07 -2.39 -7.51
CA LEU A 265 21.07 -2.82 -8.48
C LEU A 265 21.70 -4.20 -8.18
N GLY A 266 21.26 -4.92 -7.13
CA GLY A 266 21.77 -6.25 -6.81
C GLY A 266 23.20 -6.28 -6.26
N LEU A 267 23.76 -5.11 -5.91
CA LEU A 267 25.08 -4.94 -5.30
C LEU A 267 25.07 -5.19 -3.78
N HIS A 268 23.93 -5.65 -3.25
CA HIS A 268 23.74 -5.96 -1.85
C HIS A 268 24.22 -7.39 -1.55
N ARG A 269 24.64 -7.65 -0.31
CA ARG A 269 25.28 -8.91 0.13
C ARG A 269 24.43 -10.17 -0.09
N LEU A 270 23.14 -10.01 -0.33
CA LEU A 270 22.17 -11.11 -0.48
C LEU A 270 21.94 -11.53 -1.95
N GLY A 271 22.60 -10.88 -2.92
CA GLY A 271 22.58 -11.26 -4.34
C GLY A 271 21.25 -11.00 -5.08
N SER A 272 21.21 -11.34 -6.36
CA SER A 272 20.00 -11.18 -7.20
C SER A 272 19.04 -12.35 -7.06
N GLN A 273 17.76 -12.11 -7.36
CA GLN A 273 16.74 -13.17 -7.42
C GLN A 273 16.29 -13.46 -8.86
N SER A 274 15.73 -14.65 -9.08
CA SER A 274 15.20 -15.06 -10.38
C SER A 274 14.13 -14.08 -10.90
N PHE A 275 14.14 -13.83 -12.21
CA PHE A 275 13.07 -13.10 -12.90
C PHE A 275 11.68 -13.73 -12.64
N PHE A 276 11.62 -15.06 -12.51
CA PHE A 276 10.38 -15.82 -12.33
C PHE A 276 9.81 -15.78 -10.91
N LEU A 277 10.46 -15.10 -9.95
CA LEU A 277 10.07 -15.09 -8.54
C LEU A 277 8.60 -14.71 -8.34
N TYR A 278 8.15 -13.58 -8.92
CA TYR A 278 6.77 -13.11 -8.72
C TYR A 278 5.72 -13.93 -9.47
N PHE A 279 6.08 -14.53 -10.61
CA PHE A 279 5.20 -15.43 -11.34
C PHE A 279 4.89 -16.71 -10.55
N ARG A 280 5.85 -17.15 -9.72
CA ARG A 280 5.65 -18.27 -8.77
C ARG A 280 4.94 -17.81 -7.50
N ASP A 281 5.39 -16.70 -6.90
CA ASP A 281 4.99 -16.32 -5.55
C ASP A 281 3.60 -15.70 -5.50
N ILE A 282 3.20 -14.87 -6.48
CA ILE A 282 1.88 -14.22 -6.48
C ILE A 282 0.73 -15.25 -6.46
N PRO A 283 0.73 -16.29 -7.32
CA PRO A 283 -0.28 -17.36 -7.25
C PRO A 283 -0.35 -18.03 -5.88
N TRP A 284 0.77 -18.22 -5.18
CA TRP A 284 0.76 -18.76 -3.83
C TRP A 284 0.24 -17.74 -2.81
N MET A 285 0.58 -16.46 -2.97
CA MET A 285 0.19 -15.39 -2.03
C MET A 285 -1.32 -15.17 -1.97
N VAL A 286 -2.00 -15.37 -3.11
CA VAL A 286 -3.46 -15.18 -3.26
C VAL A 286 -4.26 -16.46 -3.04
N LEU A 287 -3.63 -17.58 -2.66
CA LEU A 287 -4.38 -18.78 -2.27
C LEU A 287 -5.38 -18.46 -1.15
N PRO A 288 -6.57 -19.07 -1.13
CA PRO A 288 -7.08 -20.08 -2.07
C PRO A 288 -7.68 -19.52 -3.38
N TRP A 289 -7.66 -18.20 -3.57
CA TRP A 289 -8.37 -17.51 -4.66
C TRP A 289 -7.67 -17.55 -6.01
N THR A 290 -6.50 -18.16 -6.09
CA THR A 290 -5.73 -18.37 -7.33
C THR A 290 -6.57 -19.05 -8.41
N VAL A 291 -7.36 -20.06 -8.04
CA VAL A 291 -8.24 -20.77 -9.00
C VAL A 291 -9.31 -19.82 -9.53
N ALA A 292 -9.96 -19.06 -8.65
CA ALA A 292 -10.97 -18.07 -9.05
C ALA A 292 -10.36 -16.98 -9.94
N LEU A 293 -9.14 -16.53 -9.66
CA LEU A 293 -8.39 -15.58 -10.47
C LEU A 293 -8.14 -16.13 -11.89
N VAL A 294 -7.70 -17.39 -12.00
CA VAL A 294 -7.42 -18.04 -13.28
C VAL A 294 -8.71 -18.25 -14.08
N LEU A 295 -9.77 -18.76 -13.46
CA LEU A 295 -11.07 -18.97 -14.12
C LEU A 295 -11.72 -17.64 -14.55
N GLY A 296 -11.55 -16.59 -13.74
CA GLY A 296 -12.05 -15.25 -13.99
C GLY A 296 -11.16 -14.39 -14.90
N ALA A 297 -9.97 -14.88 -15.31
CA ALA A 297 -8.96 -14.07 -15.99
C ALA A 297 -9.47 -13.43 -17.28
N ARG A 298 -10.31 -14.14 -18.06
CA ARG A 298 -10.91 -13.59 -19.29
C ARG A 298 -11.86 -12.43 -19.02
N VAL A 299 -12.66 -12.53 -17.95
CA VAL A 299 -13.59 -11.48 -17.52
C VAL A 299 -12.81 -10.27 -17.02
N LEU A 300 -11.79 -10.49 -16.20
CA LEU A 300 -10.89 -9.44 -15.70
C LEU A 300 -10.16 -8.74 -16.86
N ALA A 301 -9.68 -9.51 -17.83
CA ALA A 301 -9.00 -9.00 -19.02
C ALA A 301 -9.96 -8.23 -19.95
N ALA A 302 -11.24 -8.58 -20.01
CA ALA A 302 -12.23 -7.86 -20.83
C ALA A 302 -12.86 -6.66 -20.10
N GLY A 303 -12.74 -6.56 -18.78
CA GLY A 303 -13.39 -5.54 -17.94
C GLY A 303 -13.10 -4.09 -18.34
N TYR A 304 -11.95 -3.84 -18.99
CA TYR A 304 -11.60 -2.50 -19.48
C TYR A 304 -12.48 -1.99 -20.65
N ARG A 305 -13.22 -2.90 -21.32
CA ARG A 305 -14.13 -2.58 -22.43
C ARG A 305 -15.56 -2.30 -21.98
N GLY A 306 -15.89 -2.62 -20.72
CA GLY A 306 -17.23 -2.41 -20.16
C GLY A 306 -17.48 -0.99 -19.65
N PRO A 307 -18.67 -0.74 -19.09
CA PRO A 307 -19.03 0.55 -18.47
C PRO A 307 -18.04 0.99 -17.39
N ASP A 308 -17.49 0.04 -16.63
CA ASP A 308 -16.50 0.27 -15.57
C ASP A 308 -15.05 0.32 -16.10
N GLY A 309 -14.87 0.52 -17.41
CA GLY A 309 -13.58 0.32 -18.07
C GLY A 309 -12.48 1.24 -17.55
N THR A 310 -12.81 2.44 -17.07
CA THR A 310 -11.84 3.36 -16.48
C THR A 310 -11.26 2.83 -15.18
N VAL A 311 -12.10 2.30 -14.29
CA VAL A 311 -11.70 1.69 -13.03
C VAL A 311 -10.81 0.48 -13.28
N HIS A 312 -11.23 -0.42 -14.18
CA HIS A 312 -10.43 -1.59 -14.56
C HIS A 312 -9.07 -1.21 -15.13
N ARG A 313 -9.00 -0.18 -16.00
CA ARG A 313 -7.71 0.32 -16.52
C ARG A 313 -6.80 0.80 -15.39
N PHE A 314 -7.33 1.49 -14.40
CA PHE A 314 -6.54 1.93 -13.25
C PHE A 314 -6.04 0.75 -12.42
N LEU A 315 -6.91 -0.21 -12.07
CA LEU A 315 -6.53 -1.40 -11.30
C LEU A 315 -5.47 -2.24 -12.02
N TRP A 316 -5.62 -2.44 -13.33
CA TRP A 316 -4.59 -3.13 -14.11
C TRP A 316 -3.30 -2.32 -14.21
N SER A 317 -3.37 -0.99 -14.29
CA SER A 317 -2.17 -0.13 -14.28
C SER A 317 -1.45 -0.20 -12.93
N TRP A 318 -2.18 -0.34 -11.84
CA TRP A 318 -1.62 -0.54 -10.51
C TRP A 318 -0.90 -1.88 -10.43
N PHE A 319 -1.59 -2.97 -10.73
CA PHE A 319 -0.98 -4.31 -10.68
C PHE A 319 0.19 -4.44 -11.65
N LEU A 320 0.00 -4.15 -12.95
CA LEU A 320 1.02 -4.36 -13.98
C LEU A 320 2.16 -3.35 -13.89
N GLY A 321 1.87 -2.09 -13.57
CA GLY A 321 2.89 -1.06 -13.37
C GLY A 321 3.78 -1.42 -12.17
N GLY A 322 3.17 -1.75 -11.04
CA GLY A 322 3.88 -2.20 -9.85
C GLY A 322 4.68 -3.49 -10.10
N LEU A 323 4.08 -4.49 -10.76
CA LEU A 323 4.77 -5.74 -11.12
C LEU A 323 5.97 -5.47 -12.05
N ALA A 324 5.81 -4.63 -13.08
CA ALA A 324 6.91 -4.26 -13.97
C ALA A 324 8.05 -3.62 -13.19
N PHE A 325 7.77 -2.68 -12.29
CA PHE A 325 8.77 -2.08 -11.43
C PHE A 325 9.50 -3.12 -10.55
N LEU A 326 8.75 -4.02 -9.90
CA LEU A 326 9.34 -5.07 -9.07
C LEU A 326 10.18 -6.07 -9.88
N LEU A 327 9.81 -6.32 -11.14
CA LEU A 327 10.59 -7.19 -12.02
C LEU A 327 11.94 -6.58 -12.43
N LEU A 328 12.03 -5.25 -12.49
CA LEU A 328 13.27 -4.51 -12.79
C LEU A 328 14.28 -4.51 -11.63
N ALA A 329 13.83 -4.62 -10.38
CA ALA A 329 14.71 -4.67 -9.22
C ALA A 329 15.54 -5.97 -9.25
N LEU A 330 16.87 -5.91 -9.14
CA LEU A 330 17.71 -7.12 -9.16
C LEU A 330 17.61 -7.91 -7.85
N PHE A 331 17.49 -7.20 -6.72
CA PHE A 331 17.13 -7.80 -5.44
C PHE A 331 15.61 -7.83 -5.25
N LYS A 332 15.05 -9.00 -4.93
CA LYS A 332 13.60 -9.20 -4.75
C LYS A 332 13.30 -9.99 -3.48
N HIS A 333 12.16 -9.72 -2.88
CA HIS A 333 11.54 -10.59 -1.89
C HIS A 333 10.05 -10.71 -2.17
N LYS A 334 9.47 -11.86 -1.79
CA LYS A 334 8.04 -12.14 -1.95
C LYS A 334 7.14 -11.08 -1.32
N HIS A 335 7.50 -10.53 -0.16
CA HIS A 335 6.69 -9.50 0.51
C HIS A 335 6.62 -8.16 -0.23
N TYR A 336 7.54 -7.86 -1.15
CA TYR A 336 7.45 -6.63 -1.94
C TYR A 336 6.26 -6.60 -2.90
N ALA A 337 5.67 -7.76 -3.20
CA ALA A 337 4.46 -7.81 -4.02
C ALA A 337 3.19 -7.43 -3.25
N ILE A 338 3.18 -7.40 -1.91
CA ILE A 338 1.95 -7.12 -1.14
C ILE A 338 1.25 -5.82 -1.59
N PRO A 339 1.93 -4.67 -1.76
CA PRO A 339 1.25 -3.42 -2.08
C PRO A 339 0.68 -3.34 -3.50
N ILE A 340 0.89 -4.36 -4.35
CA ILE A 340 0.34 -4.43 -5.71
C ILE A 340 -0.81 -5.45 -5.83
N LEU A 341 -1.12 -6.19 -4.77
CA LEU A 341 -2.18 -7.21 -4.76
C LEU A 341 -3.59 -6.67 -4.44
N PRO A 342 -3.76 -5.66 -3.57
CA PRO A 342 -5.04 -4.94 -3.44
C PRO A 342 -5.54 -4.40 -4.77
#